data_AF-A0A3N5UW96-F1
#
_entry.id   AF-A0A3N5UW96-F1
#
_cell.length_a   1.000
_cell.length_b   1.000
_cell.length_c   1.000
_cell.angle_alpha   90.00
_cell.angle_beta   90.00
_cell.angle_gamma   90.00
#
_symmetry.space_group_name_H-M   'P 1'
#
loop_
_entity.id
_entity.type
_entity.pdbx_description
1 polymer ?
#
loop_
_entity_poly.entity_id
_entity_poly.type
_entity_poly.pdbx_seq_one_letter_code
_entity_poly.pdbx_strand_id
1 'polypeptide(L)'
;METIISLLAILTGLLLRLAIPIAGTIILIYFLRKLDAHWQAEAKLAPTPAQKAECWKVKGCSPAQKKNCMAASSPLPCWQFFRQPNGYLQEECISCRVFVDAPLPGLKVEPRRM
;
A
#
# COMPACT_ATOMS: atom_id res chain seq x y z
N MET A 1 -18.53 53.42 29.22
CA MET A 1 -19.19 52.11 29.01
C MET A 1 -19.24 51.73 27.54
N GLU A 2 -19.67 52.63 26.65
CA GLU A 2 -19.76 52.36 25.20
C GLU A 2 -18.43 51.92 24.56
N THR A 3 -17.31 52.54 24.93
CA THR A 3 -15.98 52.16 24.44
C THR A 3 -15.56 50.74 24.83
N ILE A 4 -15.92 50.32 26.05
CA ILE A 4 -15.64 48.97 26.55
C ILE A 4 -16.46 47.95 25.76
N ILE A 5 -17.74 48.24 25.52
CA ILE A 5 -18.62 47.36 24.73
C ILE A 5 -18.11 47.22 23.29
N SER A 6 -17.72 48.33 22.66
CA SER A 6 -17.15 48.32 21.30
C SER A 6 -15.84 47.53 21.23
N LEU A 7 -14.93 47.72 22.19
CA LEU A 7 -13.68 46.96 22.25
C LEU A 7 -13.95 45.46 22.40
N LEU A 8 -14.90 45.09 23.26
CA LEU A 8 -15.27 43.70 23.51
C LEU A 8 -15.89 43.06 22.27
N ALA A 9 -16.77 43.77 21.55
CA ALA A 9 -17.36 43.30 20.29
C ALA A 9 -16.31 43.04 19.21
N ILE A 10 -15.32 43.92 19.07
CA ILE A 10 -14.21 43.74 18.12
C ILE A 10 -13.37 42.52 18.50
N LEU A 11 -13.01 42.38 19.78
CA LEU A 11 -12.23 41.24 20.28
C LEU A 11 -12.96 39.92 20.04
N THR A 12 -14.25 39.87 20.37
CA THR A 12 -15.08 38.69 20.17
C THR A 12 -15.18 38.33 18.69
N GLY A 13 -15.41 39.32 17.81
CA GLY A 13 -15.46 39.08 16.36
C GLY A 13 -14.14 38.54 15.80
N LEU A 14 -13.00 39.06 16.28
CA LEU A 14 -11.67 38.59 15.90
C LEU A 14 -11.42 37.15 16.37
N LEU A 15 -11.71 36.88 17.65
CA LEU A 15 -11.55 35.55 18.24
C LEU A 15 -12.45 34.52 17.55
N LEU A 16 -13.70 34.88 17.22
CA LEU A 16 -14.61 33.97 16.54
C LEU A 16 -14.08 33.60 15.14
N ARG A 17 -13.59 34.59 14.39
CA ARG A 17 -13.01 34.39 13.05
C ARG A 17 -11.74 33.55 13.07
N LEU A 18 -10.98 33.57 14.16
CA LEU A 18 -9.78 32.75 14.32
C LEU A 18 -10.11 31.35 14.86
N ALA A 19 -11.03 31.25 15.81
CA ALA A 19 -11.40 29.99 16.44
C ALA A 19 -12.16 29.06 15.48
N ILE A 20 -13.06 29.59 14.66
CA ILE A 20 -13.83 28.80 13.68
C ILE A 20 -12.91 28.00 12.71
N PRO A 21 -11.94 28.60 11.99
CA PRO A 21 -11.09 27.85 11.08
C PRO A 21 -10.18 26.87 11.80
N ILE A 22 -9.66 27.20 12.99
CA ILE A 22 -8.82 26.30 13.78
C ILE A 22 -9.64 25.09 14.27
N ALA A 23 -10.84 25.33 14.79
CA ALA A 23 -11.74 24.25 15.21
C ALA A 23 -12.08 23.34 14.01
N GLY A 24 -12.35 23.94 12.85
CA GLY A 24 -12.62 23.20 11.61
C GLY A 24 -11.46 22.28 11.20
N THR A 25 -10.22 22.76 11.22
CA THR A 25 -9.05 21.93 10.87
C THR A 25 -8.80 20.84 11.89
N ILE A 26 -8.94 21.13 13.19
CA ILE A 26 -8.80 20.11 14.26
C ILE A 26 -9.83 18.99 14.09
N ILE A 27 -11.09 19.35 13.85
CA ILE A 27 -12.17 18.39 13.61
C ILE A 27 -11.86 17.53 12.39
N LEU A 28 -11.46 18.16 11.27
CA LEU A 28 -11.12 17.44 10.04
C LEU A 28 -9.96 16.45 10.26
N ILE A 29 -8.88 16.89 10.91
CA ILE A 29 -7.72 16.04 11.23
C ILE A 29 -8.14 14.86 12.10
N TYR A 30 -8.99 15.08 13.09
CA TYR A 30 -9.50 14.02 13.97
C TYR A 30 -10.26 12.94 13.17
N PHE A 31 -11.18 13.35 12.29
CA PHE A 31 -11.93 12.41 11.44
C PHE A 31 -11.01 11.63 10.50
N LEU A 32 -10.07 12.30 9.84
CA LEU A 32 -9.13 11.65 8.93
C LEU A 32 -8.25 10.62 9.65
N ARG A 33 -7.73 10.96 10.84
CA ARG A 33 -6.94 10.02 11.66
C ARG A 33 -7.76 8.81 12.11
N LYS A 34 -9.03 9.01 12.44
CA LYS A 34 -9.93 7.92 12.83
C LYS A 34 -10.18 6.95 11.68
N LEU A 35 -10.40 7.47 10.47
CA LEU A 35 -10.57 6.65 9.26
C LEU A 35 -9.28 5.91 8.91
N ASP A 36 -8.14 6.59 8.95
CA ASP A 36 -6.85 5.97 8.69
C ASP A 36 -6.56 4.82 9.66
N ALA A 37 -6.80 5.02 10.96
CA ALA A 37 -6.64 3.97 11.97
C ALA A 37 -7.51 2.73 11.70
N HIS A 38 -8.71 2.92 11.16
CA HIS A 38 -9.59 1.82 10.77
C HIS A 38 -9.01 1.02 9.60
N TRP A 39 -8.58 1.69 8.53
CA TRP A 39 -7.97 1.01 7.36
C TRP A 39 -6.62 0.36 7.69
N GLN A 40 -5.82 0.96 8.59
CA GLN A 40 -4.58 0.35 9.06
C GLN A 40 -4.84 -0.93 9.86
N ALA A 41 -5.96 -1.01 10.60
CA ALA A 41 -6.34 -2.24 11.29
C ALA A 41 -6.71 -3.36 10.30
N GLU A 42 -7.37 -3.04 9.19
CA GLU A 42 -7.66 -3.99 8.11
C GLU A 42 -6.38 -4.45 7.39
N ALA A 43 -5.44 -3.54 7.13
CA ALA A 43 -4.19 -3.86 6.45
C ALA A 43 -3.23 -4.75 7.27
N LYS A 44 -3.40 -4.78 8.61
CA LYS A 44 -2.64 -5.70 9.49
C LYS A 44 -3.12 -7.14 9.43
N LEU A 45 -4.30 -7.41 8.85
CA LEU A 45 -4.70 -8.77 8.52
C LEU A 45 -3.71 -9.28 7.46
N ALA A 46 -2.87 -10.21 7.89
CA ALA A 46 -1.61 -10.54 7.23
C ALA A 46 -1.78 -10.90 5.74
N PRO A 47 -0.81 -10.52 4.87
CA PRO A 47 -0.75 -11.07 3.54
C PRO A 47 -0.66 -12.59 3.66
N THR A 48 -1.59 -13.30 3.02
CA THR A 48 -1.51 -14.74 2.86
C THR A 48 -0.13 -15.04 2.27
N PRO A 49 0.69 -15.93 2.88
CA PRO A 49 2.01 -16.25 2.36
C PRO A 49 1.84 -16.64 0.89
N ALA A 50 2.45 -15.86 -0.01
CA ALA A 50 2.35 -16.09 -1.43
C ALA A 50 2.88 -17.51 -1.69
N GLN A 51 1.97 -18.44 -1.99
CA GLN A 51 2.34 -19.81 -2.25
C GLN A 51 3.24 -19.81 -3.48
N LYS A 52 4.45 -20.36 -3.32
CA LYS A 52 5.37 -20.53 -4.44
C LYS A 52 4.71 -21.46 -5.46
N ALA A 53 4.22 -20.90 -6.55
CA ALA A 53 3.67 -21.67 -7.64
C ALA A 53 4.78 -22.57 -8.24
N GLU A 54 4.52 -23.87 -8.31
CA GLU A 54 5.45 -24.84 -8.88
C GLU A 54 5.45 -24.73 -10.41
N CYS A 55 6.27 -23.82 -10.95
CA CYS A 55 6.36 -23.57 -12.39
C CYS A 55 6.56 -24.84 -13.23
N TRP A 56 7.35 -25.79 -12.73
CA TRP A 56 7.61 -27.05 -13.44
C TRP A 56 6.34 -27.92 -13.63
N LYS A 57 5.36 -27.83 -12.73
CA LYS A 57 4.07 -28.53 -12.89
C LYS A 57 3.25 -27.90 -14.01
N VAL A 58 3.21 -26.56 -14.06
CA VAL A 58 2.44 -25.81 -15.07
C VAL A 58 3.06 -25.91 -16.46
N LYS A 59 4.39 -25.86 -16.56
CA LYS A 59 5.12 -26.00 -17.83
C LYS A 59 5.35 -27.46 -18.26
N GLY A 60 4.98 -28.45 -17.44
CA GLY A 60 5.17 -29.87 -17.75
C GLY A 60 6.64 -30.29 -17.86
N CYS A 61 7.53 -29.71 -17.04
CA CYS A 61 8.96 -29.99 -17.13
C CYS A 61 9.29 -31.42 -16.65
N SER A 62 10.24 -32.07 -17.33
CA SER A 62 10.75 -33.38 -16.92
C SER A 62 11.56 -33.31 -15.62
N PRO A 63 11.76 -34.44 -14.91
CA PRO A 63 12.57 -34.47 -13.69
C PRO A 63 14.01 -33.98 -13.91
N ALA A 64 14.58 -34.26 -15.08
CA ALA A 64 15.91 -33.79 -15.48
C ALA A 64 15.94 -32.26 -15.66
N GLN A 65 14.93 -31.68 -16.32
CA GLN A 65 14.80 -30.23 -16.48
C GLN A 65 14.61 -29.53 -15.14
N LYS A 66 13.82 -30.10 -14.24
CA LYS A 66 13.63 -29.57 -12.89
C LYS A 66 14.94 -29.53 -12.10
N LYS A 67 15.74 -30.61 -12.14
CA LYS A 67 17.05 -30.67 -11.46
C LYS A 67 18.03 -29.61 -11.97
N ASN A 68 17.97 -29.30 -13.27
CA ASN A 68 18.85 -28.31 -13.90
C ASN A 68 18.32 -26.86 -13.78
N CYS A 69 17.11 -26.66 -13.25
CA CYS A 69 16.50 -25.34 -13.16
C CYS A 69 16.86 -24.65 -11.84
N MET A 70 17.65 -23.57 -11.90
CA MET A 70 18.03 -22.80 -10.70
C MET A 70 16.81 -22.19 -9.97
N ALA A 71 15.78 -21.79 -10.72
CA ALA A 71 14.53 -21.26 -10.14
C ALA A 71 13.73 -22.34 -9.38
N ALA A 72 13.90 -23.63 -9.70
CA ALA A 72 13.20 -24.69 -8.97
C ALA A 72 13.66 -24.75 -7.50
N SER A 73 14.96 -24.52 -7.26
CA SER A 73 15.59 -24.54 -5.94
C SER A 73 15.50 -23.19 -5.20
N SER A 74 15.19 -22.10 -5.89
CA SER A 74 15.07 -20.77 -5.27
C SER A 74 13.83 -20.67 -4.35
N PRO A 75 13.88 -19.91 -3.25
CA PRO A 75 12.66 -19.59 -2.48
C PRO A 75 11.69 -18.70 -3.26
N LEU A 76 12.14 -18.01 -4.30
CA LEU A 76 11.33 -17.11 -5.12
C LEU A 76 10.62 -17.86 -6.26
N PRO A 77 9.47 -17.37 -6.73
CA PRO A 77 8.85 -17.88 -7.96
C PRO A 77 9.75 -17.57 -9.17
N CYS A 78 9.65 -18.39 -10.22
CA CYS A 78 10.60 -18.36 -11.35
C CYS A 78 10.70 -16.99 -12.03
N TRP A 79 9.58 -16.27 -12.16
CA TRP A 79 9.53 -14.96 -12.80
C TRP A 79 10.21 -13.86 -11.96
N GLN A 80 10.31 -14.05 -10.64
CA GLN A 80 11.08 -13.16 -9.76
C GLN A 80 12.57 -13.54 -9.78
N PHE A 81 12.88 -14.84 -9.80
CA PHE A 81 14.25 -15.32 -9.87
C PHE A 81 14.97 -14.88 -11.16
N PHE A 82 14.28 -14.95 -12.30
CA PHE A 82 14.82 -14.53 -13.60
C PHE A 82 14.55 -13.06 -13.92
N ARG A 83 14.08 -12.25 -12.95
CA ARG A 83 13.85 -10.82 -13.16
C ARG A 83 15.19 -10.13 -13.43
N GLN A 84 15.19 -9.23 -14.40
CA GLN A 84 16.39 -8.47 -14.74
C GLN A 84 16.75 -7.47 -13.63
N PRO A 85 18.03 -7.07 -13.50
CA PRO A 85 18.47 -6.12 -12.47
C PRO A 85 17.79 -4.74 -12.57
N ASN A 86 17.39 -4.35 -13.78
CA ASN A 86 16.61 -3.13 -14.06
C ASN A 86 15.13 -3.23 -13.64
N GLY A 87 14.71 -4.36 -13.06
CA GLY A 87 13.35 -4.61 -12.61
C GLY A 87 12.41 -5.19 -13.67
N TYR A 88 12.85 -5.33 -14.93
CA TYR A 88 12.03 -5.86 -16.02
C TYR A 88 11.89 -7.38 -15.95
N LEU A 89 10.73 -7.86 -16.40
CA LEU A 89 10.46 -9.28 -16.58
C LEU A 89 11.00 -9.74 -17.93
N GLN A 90 11.43 -11.01 -18.02
CA GLN A 90 11.73 -11.61 -19.32
C GLN A 90 10.45 -11.75 -20.15
N GLU A 91 10.54 -11.62 -21.47
CA GLU A 91 9.38 -11.68 -22.38
C GLU A 91 8.59 -12.99 -22.21
N GLU A 92 9.30 -14.11 -22.06
CA GLU A 92 8.71 -15.44 -21.82
C GLU A 92 7.88 -15.52 -20.54
N CYS A 93 8.15 -14.65 -19.57
CA CYS A 93 7.42 -14.62 -18.31
C CYS A 93 6.16 -13.76 -18.39
N ILE A 94 6.05 -12.81 -19.33
CA ILE A 94 4.91 -11.90 -19.46
C ILE A 94 3.62 -12.67 -19.79
N SER A 95 3.72 -13.67 -20.66
CA SER A 95 2.61 -14.53 -21.09
C SER A 95 2.54 -15.87 -20.34
N CYS A 96 3.43 -16.10 -19.37
CA CYS A 96 3.47 -17.35 -18.63
C CYS A 96 2.32 -17.43 -17.62
N ARG A 97 1.52 -18.51 -17.64
CA ARG A 97 0.42 -18.73 -16.68
C ARG A 97 0.85 -18.63 -15.22
N VAL A 98 2.08 -19.07 -14.90
CA VAL A 98 2.62 -18.97 -13.53
C VAL A 98 2.74 -17.52 -13.04
N PHE A 99 2.99 -16.58 -13.95
CA PHE A 99 3.03 -15.15 -13.65
C PHE A 99 1.63 -14.52 -13.71
N VAL A 100 0.84 -14.86 -14.73
CA VAL A 100 -0.52 -14.32 -14.92
C VAL A 100 -1.46 -14.73 -13.78
N ASP A 101 -1.35 -15.97 -13.31
CA ASP A 101 -2.13 -16.52 -12.20
C ASP A 101 -1.47 -16.22 -10.83
N ALA A 102 -0.35 -15.50 -10.82
CA ALA A 102 0.28 -15.12 -9.56
C ALA A 102 -0.68 -14.22 -8.77
N PRO A 103 -0.82 -14.43 -7.44
CA PRO A 103 -1.62 -13.55 -6.63
C PRO A 103 -1.07 -12.14 -6.76
N LEU A 104 -1.93 -11.19 -7.13
CA LEU A 104 -1.54 -9.79 -7.16
C LEU A 104 -0.99 -9.43 -5.77
N PRO A 105 0.22 -8.85 -5.69
CA PRO A 105 0.69 -8.35 -4.41
C PRO A 105 -0.37 -7.40 -3.90
N GLY A 106 -0.94 -7.69 -2.73
CA GLY A 106 -1.87 -6.78 -2.07
C GLY A 106 -1.18 -5.43 -2.04
N LEU A 107 -1.71 -4.47 -2.80
CA LEU A 107 -1.12 -3.14 -2.90
C LEU A 107 -1.04 -2.58 -1.49
N LYS A 108 0.16 -2.57 -0.90
CA LYS A 108 0.43 -1.79 0.30
C LYS A 108 0.34 -0.35 -0.16
N VAL A 109 -0.78 0.31 0.12
CA VAL A 109 -0.87 1.76 -0.02
C VAL A 109 0.06 2.33 1.02
N GLU A 110 1.30 2.61 0.63
CA GLU A 110 2.26 3.28 1.49
C GLU A 110 1.67 4.66 1.83
N PRO A 111 1.43 4.97 3.12
CA PRO A 111 0.93 6.29 3.48
C PRO A 111 1.98 7.30 3.03
N ARG A 112 1.61 8.16 2.08
CA ARG A 112 2.46 9.27 1.63
C ARG A 112 2.92 10.01 2.88
N ARG A 113 4.23 10.01 3.18
CA ARG A 113 4.81 10.91 4.17
C ARG A 113 4.46 12.33 3.75
N MET A 114 3.58 12.98 4.52
CA MET A 114 3.47 14.43 4.56
C MET A 114 4.41 14.95 5.64
#